data_AF-A0A366EFQ6-F1
#
_entry.id   AF-A0A366EFQ6-F1
#
_cell.length_a   1.000
_cell.length_b   1.000
_cell.length_c   1.000
_cell.angle_alpha   90.00
_cell.angle_beta   90.00
_cell.angle_gamma   90.00
#
_symmetry.space_group_name_H-M   'P 1'
#
loop_
_entity.id
_entity.type
_entity.pdbx_description
1 polymer ?
#
loop_
_entity_poly.entity_id
_entity_poly.type
_entity_poly.pdbx_seq_one_letter_code
_entity_poly.pdbx_strand_id
1 'polypeptide(L)'
;MKSLILRLSILAYVLSGCSNSEQVMEIDHKEKAGSLFIQKVENHTSSEELTKVVQDKQQMEQVLTMVEGLKVEKSSSEEMMAKMQSADTYMFVFSEGKEMKSGTAAPFAFHVLEDGTFLFPYSGFDSPQKPLITVEKHQELLDDLKQLLGIEF
;
A
#
# COMPACT_ATOMS: atom_id res chain seq x y z
N MET A 1 21.94 57.37 -19.19
CA MET A 1 21.62 56.83 -17.85
C MET A 1 22.09 55.39 -17.79
N LYS A 2 23.30 55.22 -17.25
CA LYS A 2 23.97 53.94 -16.97
C LYS A 2 23.95 53.76 -15.45
N SER A 3 23.93 52.51 -14.99
CA SER A 3 23.74 52.06 -13.60
C SER A 3 22.27 52.08 -13.17
N LEU A 4 21.68 51.04 -12.57
CA LEU A 4 22.26 49.96 -11.80
C LEU A 4 21.37 48.72 -11.98
N ILE A 5 21.66 47.95 -13.03
CA ILE A 5 21.26 46.55 -13.19
C ILE A 5 22.10 45.77 -12.16
N LEU A 6 21.66 45.70 -10.90
CA LEU A 6 22.32 44.87 -9.89
C LEU A 6 21.49 44.69 -8.60
N ARG A 7 20.35 43.99 -8.69
CA ARG A 7 19.76 43.22 -7.58
C ARG A 7 19.10 41.98 -8.21
N LEU A 8 19.90 41.05 -8.73
CA LEU A 8 20.41 39.90 -7.97
C LEU A 8 19.22 39.14 -7.37
N SER A 9 18.53 38.32 -8.16
CA SER A 9 18.96 36.95 -8.51
C SER A 9 19.22 36.05 -7.31
N ILE A 10 18.49 36.23 -6.20
CA ILE A 10 18.50 35.28 -5.07
C ILE A 10 17.06 35.11 -4.56
N LEU A 11 16.24 34.41 -5.34
CA LEU A 11 15.12 33.64 -4.79
C LEU A 11 14.90 32.38 -5.64
N ALA A 12 16.00 31.76 -6.06
CA ALA A 12 16.04 30.52 -6.85
C ALA A 12 16.78 29.40 -6.09
N TYR A 13 16.75 29.41 -4.74
CA TYR A 13 17.53 28.50 -3.90
C TYR A 13 16.72 27.88 -2.73
N VAL A 14 15.55 27.29 -3.01
CA VAL A 14 15.00 26.25 -2.10
C VAL A 14 14.41 25.05 -2.87
N LEU A 15 14.91 24.75 -4.07
CA LEU A 15 14.50 23.54 -4.84
C LEU A 15 15.63 22.51 -4.92
N SER A 16 16.48 22.43 -3.91
CA SER A 16 17.60 21.49 -3.91
C SER A 16 17.66 20.74 -2.58
N GLY A 17 17.05 19.56 -2.56
CA GLY A 17 17.56 18.47 -1.71
C GLY A 17 16.54 17.70 -0.89
N CYS A 18 15.69 16.90 -1.55
CA CYS A 18 15.34 15.56 -1.08
C CYS A 18 15.28 14.67 -2.34
N SER A 19 16.36 13.94 -2.62
CA SER A 19 16.42 12.97 -3.72
C SER A 19 15.81 11.62 -3.35
N ASN A 20 14.99 11.55 -2.30
CA ASN A 20 14.13 10.40 -2.07
C ASN A 20 12.92 10.57 -2.99
N SER A 21 12.71 9.62 -3.89
CA SER A 21 11.54 9.61 -4.76
C SER A 21 10.31 9.17 -3.95
N GLU A 22 9.96 9.96 -2.94
CA GLU A 22 8.66 9.87 -2.28
C GLU A 22 7.60 10.07 -3.35
N GLN A 23 6.71 9.10 -3.45
CA GLN A 23 5.58 9.11 -4.35
C GLN A 23 4.32 8.84 -3.52
N VAL A 24 3.16 9.12 -4.09
CA VAL A 24 1.89 8.76 -3.45
C VAL A 24 1.40 7.44 -4.03
N MET A 25 0.72 6.64 -3.20
CA MET A 25 0.04 5.44 -3.65
C MET A 25 -1.15 5.86 -4.52
N GLU A 26 -1.13 5.44 -5.78
CA GLU A 26 -2.23 5.63 -6.73
C GLU A 26 -2.85 4.26 -7.02
N ILE A 27 -4.18 4.18 -7.02
CA ILE A 27 -4.90 2.93 -7.28
C ILE A 27 -5.92 3.17 -8.38
N ASP A 28 -5.54 2.80 -9.60
CA ASP A 28 -6.43 2.83 -10.75
C ASP A 28 -7.38 1.62 -10.74
N HIS A 29 -8.53 1.80 -11.40
CA HIS A 29 -9.50 0.73 -11.67
C HIS A 29 -10.09 0.03 -10.44
N LYS A 30 -10.31 0.78 -9.34
CA LYS A 30 -10.91 0.29 -8.09
C LYS A 30 -12.25 -0.44 -8.30
N GLU A 31 -13.01 -0.04 -9.32
CA GLU A 31 -14.29 -0.66 -9.72
C GLU A 31 -14.18 -2.14 -10.14
N LYS A 32 -12.97 -2.61 -10.45
CA LYS A 32 -12.72 -4.01 -10.80
C LYS A 32 -12.73 -4.94 -9.58
N ALA A 33 -12.69 -4.43 -8.35
CA ALA A 33 -12.70 -5.26 -7.14
C ALA A 33 -13.99 -6.09 -7.00
N GLY A 34 -13.88 -7.41 -7.17
CA GLY A 34 -14.96 -8.38 -7.05
C GLY A 34 -15.00 -9.11 -5.72
N SER A 35 -13.84 -9.36 -5.11
CA SER A 35 -13.72 -9.84 -3.73
C SER A 35 -12.38 -9.42 -3.10
N LEU A 36 -12.36 -9.35 -1.77
CA LEU A 36 -11.20 -9.08 -0.95
C LEU A 36 -10.96 -10.27 -0.02
N PHE A 37 -9.83 -10.94 -0.20
CA PHE A 37 -9.33 -11.98 0.68
C PHE A 37 -8.35 -11.37 1.68
N ILE A 38 -8.59 -11.60 2.96
CA ILE A 38 -7.80 -11.08 4.07
C ILE A 38 -7.23 -12.27 4.83
N GLN A 39 -5.94 -12.22 5.12
CA GLN A 39 -5.27 -13.29 5.87
C GLN A 39 -4.24 -12.71 6.82
N LYS A 40 -4.26 -13.12 8.09
CA LYS A 40 -3.17 -12.84 9.03
C LYS A 40 -2.14 -13.97 8.97
N VAL A 41 -0.89 -13.61 8.79
CA VAL A 41 0.25 -14.51 8.90
C VAL A 41 0.95 -14.21 10.22
N GLU A 42 0.96 -15.19 11.11
CA GLU A 42 1.67 -15.13 12.40
C GLU A 42 2.65 -16.30 12.52
N ASN A 43 3.86 -16.02 13.01
CA ASN A 43 4.94 -17.03 13.10
C ASN A 43 5.19 -17.78 11.76
N HIS A 44 5.11 -17.07 10.63
CA HIS A 44 5.23 -17.61 9.27
C HIS A 44 4.16 -18.63 8.85
N THR A 45 3.04 -18.69 9.59
CA THR A 45 1.93 -19.60 9.33
C THR A 45 0.61 -18.84 9.33
N SER A 46 -0.41 -19.43 8.72
CA SER A 46 -1.78 -18.93 8.74
C SER A 46 -2.74 -20.11 8.85
N SER A 47 -3.97 -19.83 9.26
CA SER A 47 -5.07 -20.79 9.34
C SER A 47 -6.33 -20.23 8.65
N GLU A 48 -7.35 -21.09 8.51
CA GLU A 48 -8.68 -20.66 8.07
C GLU A 48 -9.33 -19.68 9.08
N GLU A 49 -9.06 -19.84 10.38
CA GLU A 49 -9.55 -18.96 11.45
C GLU A 49 -8.94 -17.54 11.37
N LEU A 50 -7.75 -17.43 10.80
CA LEU A 50 -7.04 -16.17 10.52
C LEU A 50 -7.34 -15.61 9.12
N THR A 51 -8.40 -16.09 8.48
CA THR A 51 -8.77 -15.75 7.11
C THR A 51 -10.19 -15.20 7.06
N LYS A 52 -10.40 -14.16 6.25
CA LYS A 52 -11.72 -13.57 5.99
C LYS A 52 -11.88 -13.23 4.52
N VAL A 53 -13.08 -13.41 3.99
CA VAL A 53 -13.45 -12.99 2.64
C VAL A 53 -14.54 -11.93 2.72
N VAL A 54 -14.35 -10.83 1.99
CA VAL A 54 -15.28 -9.73 1.85
C VAL A 54 -15.71 -9.61 0.39
N GLN A 55 -17.01 -9.56 0.16
CA GLN A 55 -17.62 -9.38 -1.17
C GLN A 55 -18.51 -8.13 -1.24
N ASP A 56 -18.59 -7.37 -0.15
CA ASP A 56 -19.29 -6.09 -0.13
C ASP A 56 -18.47 -5.05 -0.91
N LYS A 57 -19.05 -4.55 -2.00
CA LYS A 57 -18.38 -3.60 -2.89
C LYS A 57 -18.04 -2.28 -2.20
N GLN A 58 -18.93 -1.77 -1.36
CA GLN A 58 -18.74 -0.50 -0.69
C GLN A 58 -17.58 -0.60 0.32
N GLN A 59 -17.50 -1.70 1.08
CA GLN A 59 -16.38 -1.94 1.98
C GLN A 59 -15.06 -2.04 1.21
N MET A 60 -15.03 -2.78 0.09
CA MET A 60 -13.82 -2.90 -0.73
C MET A 60 -13.37 -1.55 -1.32
N GLU A 61 -14.30 -0.76 -1.85
CA GLU A 61 -14.00 0.59 -2.37
C GLU A 61 -13.49 1.52 -1.26
N GLN A 62 -14.04 1.42 -0.06
CA GLN A 62 -13.58 2.18 1.10
C GLN A 62 -12.16 1.78 1.49
N VAL A 63 -11.83 0.49 1.55
CA VAL A 63 -10.46 0.02 1.82
C VAL A 63 -9.48 0.61 0.81
N LEU A 64 -9.79 0.50 -0.50
CA LEU A 64 -8.92 1.03 -1.55
C LEU A 64 -8.75 2.54 -1.45
N THR A 65 -9.81 3.26 -1.07
CA THR A 65 -9.76 4.72 -0.85
C THR A 65 -8.92 5.09 0.36
N MET A 66 -8.96 4.30 1.43
CA MET A 66 -8.20 4.56 2.65
C MET A 66 -6.68 4.37 2.48
N VAL A 67 -6.25 3.50 1.57
CA VAL A 67 -4.82 3.26 1.28
C VAL A 67 -4.28 4.09 0.11
N GLU A 68 -5.17 4.68 -0.68
CA GLU A 68 -4.82 5.64 -1.73
C GLU A 68 -4.27 6.93 -1.10
N GLY A 69 -3.27 7.54 -1.73
CA GLY A 69 -2.64 8.78 -1.27
C GLY A 69 -1.59 8.59 -0.17
N LEU A 70 -1.37 7.38 0.33
CA LEU A 70 -0.28 7.11 1.27
C LEU A 70 1.07 7.47 0.65
N LYS A 71 1.93 8.13 1.43
CA LYS A 71 3.30 8.41 1.01
C LYS A 71 4.12 7.14 1.04
N VAL A 72 4.68 6.79 -0.11
CA VAL A 72 5.45 5.57 -0.30
C VAL A 72 6.77 5.86 -1.00
N GLU A 73 7.73 4.96 -0.82
CA GLU A 73 8.99 4.95 -1.53
C GLU A 73 9.25 3.57 -2.13
N LYS A 74 10.18 3.50 -3.08
CA LYS A 74 10.55 2.25 -3.74
C LYS A 74 11.41 1.40 -2.81
N SER A 75 11.08 0.12 -2.74
CA SER A 75 11.85 -0.89 -2.03
C SER A 75 12.32 -1.99 -3.00
N SER A 76 13.26 -2.81 -2.55
CA SER A 76 13.66 -4.03 -3.25
C SER A 76 12.76 -5.19 -2.84
N SER A 77 12.61 -6.19 -3.73
CA SER A 77 11.89 -7.43 -3.38
C SER A 77 12.52 -8.15 -2.19
N GLU A 78 13.85 -8.11 -2.06
CA GLU A 78 14.59 -8.72 -0.94
C GLU A 78 14.27 -8.03 0.39
N GLU A 79 14.29 -6.70 0.41
CA GLU A 79 13.95 -5.93 1.60
C GLU A 79 12.49 -6.13 2.01
N MET A 80 11.55 -6.09 1.06
CA MET A 80 10.14 -6.34 1.34
C MET A 80 9.92 -7.75 1.91
N MET A 81 10.55 -8.77 1.32
CA MET A 81 10.50 -10.14 1.83
C MET A 81 11.08 -10.25 3.24
N ALA A 82 12.20 -9.59 3.52
CA ALA A 82 12.80 -9.57 4.85
C ALA A 82 11.86 -8.93 5.89
N LYS A 83 11.18 -7.83 5.52
CA LYS A 83 10.19 -7.18 6.38
C LYS A 83 8.99 -8.07 6.68
N MET A 84 8.40 -8.72 5.67
CA MET A 84 7.28 -9.67 5.85
C MET A 84 7.66 -10.89 6.71
N GLN A 85 8.94 -11.29 6.71
CA GLN A 85 9.41 -12.38 7.58
C GLN A 85 9.73 -11.91 9.00
N SER A 86 9.94 -10.62 9.22
CA SER A 86 10.37 -10.10 10.53
C SER A 86 9.22 -9.87 11.52
N ALA A 87 7.98 -9.85 11.05
CA ALA A 87 6.82 -9.53 11.85
C ALA A 87 5.55 -10.20 11.33
N ASP A 88 4.56 -10.35 12.21
CA ASP A 88 3.21 -10.75 11.83
C ASP A 88 2.63 -9.74 10.85
N THR A 89 1.88 -10.24 9.87
CA THR A 89 1.47 -9.48 8.69
C THR A 89 0.02 -9.76 8.33
N TYR A 90 -0.74 -8.71 8.05
CA TYR A 90 -2.06 -8.80 7.44
C TYR A 90 -1.93 -8.66 5.93
N MET A 91 -2.38 -9.67 5.19
CA MET A 91 -2.44 -9.68 3.74
C MET A 91 -3.84 -9.28 3.27
N PHE A 92 -3.91 -8.34 2.33
CA PHE A 92 -5.15 -7.88 1.69
C PHE A 92 -5.02 -8.10 0.18
N VAL A 93 -5.81 -9.03 -0.35
CA VAL A 93 -5.68 -9.50 -1.72
C VAL A 93 -7.02 -9.33 -2.46
N PHE A 94 -7.02 -8.51 -3.50
CA PHE A 94 -8.21 -8.22 -4.30
C PHE A 94 -8.23 -9.08 -5.56
N SER A 95 -9.40 -9.61 -5.90
CA SER A 95 -9.66 -10.31 -7.16
C SER A 95 -10.74 -9.61 -7.98
N GLU A 96 -10.70 -9.74 -9.31
CA GLU A 96 -11.77 -9.21 -10.17
C GLU A 96 -13.07 -10.03 -10.09
N GLY A 97 -12.95 -11.33 -9.79
CA GLY A 97 -14.08 -12.23 -9.60
C GLY A 97 -14.52 -12.34 -8.13
N LYS A 98 -15.59 -13.10 -7.90
CA LYS A 98 -16.06 -13.47 -6.54
C LYS A 98 -15.15 -14.49 -5.83
N GLU A 99 -14.33 -15.20 -6.61
CA GLU A 99 -13.43 -16.23 -6.14
C GLU A 99 -12.02 -15.96 -6.70
N MET A 100 -10.99 -16.27 -5.91
CA MET A 100 -9.62 -16.29 -6.42
C MET A 100 -9.43 -17.52 -7.29
N LYS A 101 -9.09 -17.31 -8.57
CA LYS A 101 -8.70 -18.42 -9.44
C LYS A 101 -7.30 -18.88 -9.07
N SER A 102 -7.19 -20.14 -8.65
CA SER A 102 -5.90 -20.76 -8.35
C SER A 102 -4.93 -20.64 -9.53
N GLY A 103 -3.68 -20.29 -9.25
CA GLY A 103 -2.63 -20.13 -10.26
C GLY A 103 -2.67 -18.81 -11.05
N THR A 104 -3.58 -17.88 -10.73
CA THR A 104 -3.57 -16.52 -11.29
C THR A 104 -3.00 -15.53 -10.30
N ALA A 105 -2.17 -14.60 -10.78
CA ALA A 105 -1.70 -13.50 -9.96
C ALA A 105 -2.89 -12.66 -9.50
N ALA A 106 -2.89 -12.27 -8.23
CA ALA A 106 -3.87 -11.32 -7.74
C ALA A 106 -3.71 -10.01 -8.51
N PRO A 107 -4.79 -9.44 -9.04
CA PRO A 107 -4.74 -8.14 -9.69
C PRO A 107 -4.10 -7.08 -8.79
N PHE A 108 -4.53 -6.97 -7.53
CA PHE A 108 -3.96 -6.03 -6.58
C PHE A 108 -3.88 -6.64 -5.19
N ALA A 109 -2.79 -6.33 -4.48
CA ALA A 109 -2.61 -6.74 -3.11
C ALA A 109 -1.72 -5.73 -2.37
N PHE A 110 -1.95 -5.65 -1.06
CA PHE A 110 -1.04 -4.99 -0.14
C PHE A 110 -0.94 -5.81 1.15
N HIS A 111 0.13 -5.58 1.89
CA HIS A 111 0.37 -6.18 3.18
C HIS A 111 0.56 -5.07 4.21
N VAL A 112 0.20 -5.35 5.46
CA VAL A 112 0.38 -4.42 6.58
C VAL A 112 1.04 -5.18 7.72
N LEU A 113 2.21 -4.71 8.14
CA LEU A 113 2.85 -5.24 9.35
C LEU A 113 2.08 -4.75 10.59
N GLU A 114 2.16 -5.47 11.71
CA GLU A 114 1.51 -5.05 12.98
C GLU A 114 1.90 -3.63 13.44
N ASP A 115 3.07 -3.14 13.05
CA ASP A 115 3.51 -1.79 13.38
C ASP A 115 2.93 -0.69 12.46
N GLY A 116 2.05 -1.04 11.53
CA GLY A 116 1.40 -0.12 10.59
C GLY A 116 2.23 0.19 9.35
N THR A 117 3.30 -0.54 9.07
CA THR A 117 4.04 -0.41 7.80
C THR A 117 3.26 -1.07 6.67
N PHE A 118 2.92 -0.31 5.61
CA PHE A 118 2.24 -0.86 4.43
C PHE A 118 3.26 -1.24 3.36
N LEU A 119 3.07 -2.42 2.78
CA LEU A 119 3.91 -3.02 1.76
C LEU A 119 3.05 -3.31 0.53
N PHE A 120 3.43 -2.74 -0.61
CA PHE A 120 2.71 -2.87 -1.86
C PHE A 120 3.61 -3.64 -2.84
N PRO A 121 3.45 -4.97 -2.93
CA PRO A 121 4.22 -5.78 -3.89
C PRO A 121 3.88 -5.43 -5.34
N TYR A 122 2.72 -4.81 -5.56
CA TYR A 122 2.23 -4.32 -6.85
C TYR A 122 1.73 -2.88 -6.70
N SER A 123 1.86 -2.06 -7.74
CA SER A 123 1.37 -0.67 -7.73
C SER A 123 -0.04 -0.52 -8.31
N GLY A 124 -0.77 -1.61 -8.55
CA GLY A 124 -2.13 -1.59 -9.13
C GLY A 124 -2.52 -2.88 -9.84
N PHE A 125 -3.79 -2.94 -10.31
CA PHE A 125 -4.44 -4.11 -10.91
C PHE A 125 -3.72 -4.72 -12.13
N ASP A 126 -2.81 -3.97 -12.76
CA ASP A 126 -2.20 -4.32 -14.06
C ASP A 126 -0.70 -3.94 -14.18
N SER A 127 0.03 -3.67 -13.08
CA SER A 127 1.40 -3.10 -13.17
C SER A 127 2.50 -3.83 -12.38
N PRO A 128 3.49 -4.46 -13.06
CA PRO A 128 4.68 -4.99 -12.42
C PRO A 128 5.69 -3.85 -12.17
N GLN A 129 5.37 -2.94 -11.25
CA GLN A 129 6.34 -1.96 -10.77
C GLN A 129 7.20 -2.54 -9.64
N LYS A 130 8.27 -1.80 -9.30
CA LYS A 130 9.07 -2.11 -8.11
C LYS A 130 8.18 -2.02 -6.88
N PRO A 131 8.36 -2.93 -5.89
CA PRO A 131 7.59 -2.89 -4.66
C PRO A 131 7.70 -1.52 -3.97
N LEU A 132 6.61 -1.10 -3.32
CA LEU A 132 6.54 0.16 -2.59
C LEU A 132 6.31 -0.10 -1.10
N ILE A 133 6.83 0.79 -0.28
CA ILE A 133 6.67 0.77 1.18
C ILE A 133 6.28 2.15 1.69
N THR A 134 5.44 2.24 2.71
CA THR A 134 5.14 3.54 3.31
C THR A 134 6.35 4.15 4.01
N VAL A 135 6.48 5.46 3.86
CA VAL A 135 7.53 6.25 4.54
C VAL A 135 7.26 6.35 6.04
N GLU A 136 5.97 6.40 6.41
CA GLU A 136 5.50 6.47 7.79
C GLU A 136 4.77 5.18 8.20
N LYS A 137 4.65 4.99 9.51
CA LYS A 137 3.85 3.91 10.10
C LYS A 137 2.44 4.40 10.33
N HIS A 138 1.45 3.63 9.87
CA HIS A 138 0.04 3.97 9.91
C HIS A 138 -0.75 2.95 10.75
N GLN A 139 -0.39 2.81 12.03
CA GLN A 139 -1.03 1.83 12.92
C GLN A 139 -2.54 2.11 13.08
N GLU A 140 -2.93 3.38 13.24
CA GLU A 140 -4.34 3.79 13.30
C GLU A 140 -5.11 3.37 12.04
N LEU A 141 -4.47 3.44 10.87
CA LEU A 141 -5.09 3.01 9.61
C LEU A 141 -5.31 1.50 9.57
N LEU A 142 -4.38 0.70 10.13
CA LEU A 142 -4.59 -0.74 10.28
C LEU A 142 -5.79 -1.03 11.20
N ASP A 143 -5.92 -0.30 12.30
CA ASP A 143 -7.04 -0.45 13.23
C ASP A 143 -8.38 -0.05 12.57
N ASP A 144 -8.40 1.04 11.80
CA ASP A 144 -9.57 1.47 11.04
C ASP A 144 -9.97 0.43 9.98
N LEU A 145 -9.01 -0.17 9.28
CA LEU A 145 -9.26 -1.25 8.32
C LEU A 145 -9.84 -2.49 9.02
N LYS A 146 -9.28 -2.87 10.18
CA LYS A 146 -9.80 -3.99 10.99
C LYS A 146 -11.23 -3.74 11.42
N GLN A 147 -11.52 -2.54 11.90
CA GLN A 147 -12.87 -2.14 12.31
C GLN A 147 -13.84 -2.14 11.13
N LEU A 148 -13.48 -1.52 10.01
CA LEU A 148 -14.31 -1.46 8.80
C LEU A 148 -14.70 -2.86 8.31
N LEU A 149 -13.77 -3.80 8.36
CA LEU A 149 -13.94 -5.15 7.83
C LEU A 149 -14.42 -6.15 8.89
N GLY A 150 -14.56 -5.73 10.15
CA GLY A 150 -14.89 -6.59 11.29
C GLY A 150 -13.89 -7.75 11.41
N ILE A 151 -12.60 -7.44 11.42
CA ILE A 151 -11.51 -8.39 11.67
C ILE A 151 -11.29 -8.45 13.18
N GLU A 152 -11.40 -9.64 13.76
CA GLU A 152 -11.28 -9.86 15.22
C GLU A 152 -10.00 -10.62 15.60
N PHE A 153 -9.17 -11.00 14.61
CA PHE A 153 -7.95 -11.79 14.77
C PHE A 153 -6.64 -10.97 14.63
#